data_AF-A0A0D2MRD5-F1
#
_entry.id   AF-A0A0D2MRD5-F1
#
_cell.length_a   1.000
_cell.length_b   1.000
_cell.length_c   1.000
_cell.angle_alpha   90.00
_cell.angle_beta   90.00
_cell.angle_gamma   90.00
#
_symmetry.space_group_name_H-M   'P 1'
#
loop_
_entity.id
_entity.type
_entity.pdbx_description
1 polymer ?
#
loop_
_entity_poly.entity_id
_entity_poly.type
_entity_poly.pdbx_seq_one_letter_code
_entity_poly.pdbx_strand_id
1 'polypeptide(L)'
;MSAKEERPTLAGVNVKTRKRNIVVPSDPGSFADAIVQIFADAADEGVSIDKNLDAGVKALDSADLDFSRYADTLFEVLFAGGRLATGGNLADDQKERLATNVLACEPNPDAIAPFVKVFQSLIRRRPFLVKGLEATLNKFILSLEFYTEEGRKKIATSEDKGAGADVA
;
A
#
# COMPACT_ATOMS: atom_id res chain seq x y z
N MET A 1 -17.66 37.62 47.04
CA MET A 1 -18.13 37.72 45.64
C MET A 1 -17.09 38.51 44.86
N SER A 2 -16.16 37.84 44.18
CA SER A 2 -15.09 38.49 43.42
C SER A 2 -15.52 38.57 41.96
N ALA A 3 -15.96 39.75 41.52
CA ALA A 3 -16.28 40.00 40.13
C ALA A 3 -14.96 40.16 39.36
N LYS A 4 -14.71 39.24 38.44
CA LYS A 4 -13.53 39.22 37.58
C LYS A 4 -13.66 40.41 36.62
N GLU A 5 -12.86 41.45 36.82
CA GLU A 5 -12.79 42.61 35.92
C GLU A 5 -12.42 42.12 34.51
N GLU A 6 -13.37 42.22 33.57
CA GLU A 6 -13.16 41.84 32.18
C GLU A 6 -12.27 42.90 31.52
N ARG A 7 -11.14 42.44 30.99
CA ARG A 7 -10.19 43.33 30.27
C ARG A 7 -10.90 43.99 29.10
N PRO A 8 -10.62 45.28 28.81
CA PRO A 8 -11.26 45.99 27.72
C PRO A 8 -11.01 45.25 26.40
N THR A 9 -12.09 44.76 25.80
CA THR A 9 -12.05 44.23 24.44
C THR A 9 -12.13 45.39 23.46
N LEU A 10 -11.35 45.33 22.39
CA LEU A 10 -11.38 46.31 21.30
C LEU A 10 -12.74 46.22 20.60
N ALA A 11 -13.72 46.97 21.10
CA ALA A 11 -15.02 47.12 20.47
C ALA A 11 -14.81 47.65 19.03
N GLY A 12 -15.28 46.89 18.03
CA GLY A 12 -15.26 47.29 16.62
C GLY A 12 -14.27 46.54 15.72
N VAL A 13 -13.39 45.68 16.24
CA VAL A 13 -12.53 44.84 15.37
C VAL A 13 -13.23 43.51 15.05
N ASN A 14 -13.61 43.32 13.79
CA ASN A 14 -14.02 42.01 13.27
C ASN A 14 -12.81 41.07 13.22
N VAL A 15 -12.56 40.33 14.30
CA VAL A 15 -11.49 39.33 14.36
C VAL A 15 -11.88 38.15 13.48
N LYS A 16 -11.40 38.14 12.22
CA LYS A 16 -11.45 36.96 11.36
C LYS A 16 -10.62 35.85 11.99
N THR A 17 -11.29 34.87 12.60
CA THR A 17 -10.63 33.64 13.05
C THR A 17 -10.03 32.95 11.82
N ARG A 18 -8.72 32.69 11.82
CA ARG A 18 -8.09 31.95 10.72
C ARG A 18 -8.72 30.56 10.64
N LYS A 19 -8.92 30.03 9.42
CA LYS A 19 -9.31 28.63 9.22
C LYS A 19 -8.32 27.76 9.99
N ARG A 20 -8.82 26.98 10.95
CA ARG A 20 -8.00 26.00 11.67
C ARG A 20 -7.46 25.02 10.64
N ASN A 21 -6.19 24.62 10.79
CA ASN A 21 -5.64 23.52 10.02
C ASN A 21 -6.32 22.24 10.50
N ILE A 22 -7.29 21.74 9.75
CA ILE A 22 -7.96 20.48 10.07
C ILE A 22 -7.06 19.39 9.50
N VAL A 23 -6.23 18.81 10.35
CA VAL A 23 -5.50 17.59 10.00
C VAL A 23 -6.54 16.48 9.89
N VAL A 24 -6.83 16.06 8.66
CA VAL A 24 -7.71 14.90 8.41
C VAL A 24 -7.05 13.68 9.05
N PRO A 25 -7.70 12.99 10.01
CA PRO A 25 -7.16 11.79 10.63
C PRO A 25 -6.72 10.76 9.57
N SER A 26 -5.61 10.07 9.83
CA SER A 26 -5.13 9.01 8.93
C SER A 26 -5.97 7.76 9.18
N ASP A 27 -6.56 7.24 8.11
CA ASP A 27 -7.38 6.02 8.15
C ASP A 27 -6.90 5.03 7.08
N PRO A 28 -5.75 4.38 7.30
CA PRO A 28 -5.26 3.35 6.38
C PRO A 28 -6.15 2.09 6.38
N GLY A 29 -6.95 1.87 7.42
CA GLY A 29 -7.87 0.73 7.52
C GLY A 29 -8.94 0.80 6.44
N SER A 30 -9.70 1.90 6.39
CA SER A 30 -10.74 2.09 5.37
C SER A 30 -10.17 2.09 3.95
N PHE A 31 -8.96 2.62 3.75
CA PHE A 31 -8.29 2.55 2.45
C PHE A 31 -8.00 1.09 2.06
N ALA A 32 -7.42 0.31 2.97
CA ALA A 32 -7.09 -1.09 2.70
C ALA A 32 -8.34 -1.92 2.39
N ASP A 33 -9.41 -1.74 3.16
CA ASP A 33 -10.69 -2.43 2.95
C ASP A 33 -11.30 -2.07 1.58
N ALA A 34 -11.21 -0.81 1.16
CA ALA A 34 -11.64 -0.38 -0.17
C ALA A 34 -10.82 -1.05 -1.30
N ILE A 35 -9.50 -1.20 -1.13
CA ILE A 35 -8.67 -1.92 -2.11
C ILE A 35 -9.07 -3.40 -2.17
N VAL A 36 -9.25 -4.06 -1.02
CA VAL A 36 -9.68 -5.46 -0.96
C VAL A 36 -11.00 -5.64 -1.71
N GLN A 37 -11.98 -4.77 -1.44
CA GLN A 37 -13.29 -4.80 -2.08
C GLN A 37 -13.19 -4.60 -3.60
N ILE A 38 -12.42 -3.61 -4.06
CA ILE A 38 -12.27 -3.33 -5.49
C ILE A 38 -11.71 -4.54 -6.26
N PHE A 39 -10.71 -5.22 -5.71
CA PHE A 39 -10.15 -6.42 -6.35
C PHE A 39 -11.06 -7.64 -6.22
N ALA A 40 -11.80 -7.77 -5.12
CA ALA A 40 -12.79 -8.83 -4.95
C ALA A 40 -13.94 -8.69 -5.96
N ASP A 41 -14.49 -7.48 -6.13
CA ASP A 41 -15.58 -7.19 -7.06
C ASP A 41 -15.15 -7.31 -8.53
N ALA A 42 -13.87 -7.06 -8.82
CA ALA A 42 -13.32 -7.18 -10.17
C ALA A 42 -12.90 -8.60 -10.54
N ALA A 43 -12.86 -9.53 -9.57
CA ALA A 43 -12.43 -10.90 -9.78
C ALA A 43 -13.62 -11.79 -10.15
N ASP A 44 -13.50 -12.48 -11.29
CA ASP A 44 -14.47 -13.48 -11.71
C ASP A 44 -13.92 -14.90 -11.49
N GLU A 45 -14.75 -15.77 -10.91
CA GLU A 45 -14.44 -17.19 -10.77
C GLU A 45 -14.32 -17.85 -12.16
N GLY A 46 -13.20 -18.52 -12.42
CA GLY A 46 -12.92 -19.17 -13.71
C GLY A 46 -12.18 -18.30 -14.72
N VAL A 47 -11.88 -17.04 -14.38
CA VAL A 47 -11.00 -16.17 -15.16
C VAL A 47 -9.56 -16.28 -14.66
N SER A 48 -8.59 -16.20 -15.57
CA SER A 48 -7.16 -16.24 -15.22
C SER A 48 -6.76 -15.08 -14.31
N ILE A 49 -5.88 -15.34 -13.35
CA ILE A 49 -5.36 -14.34 -12.39
C ILE A 49 -4.89 -13.04 -13.04
N ASP A 50 -4.17 -13.11 -14.17
CA ASP A 50 -3.66 -11.95 -14.93
C ASP A 50 -4.80 -10.99 -15.33
N LYS A 51 -5.93 -11.55 -15.78
CA LYS A 51 -7.09 -10.78 -16.21
C LYS A 51 -7.87 -10.19 -15.03
N ASN A 52 -8.02 -10.94 -13.94
CA ASN A 52 -8.68 -10.45 -12.72
C ASN A 52 -7.88 -9.30 -12.10
N LEU A 53 -6.56 -9.43 -12.07
CA LEU A 53 -5.65 -8.37 -11.63
C LEU A 53 -5.71 -7.13 -12.53
N ASP A 54 -5.71 -7.31 -13.85
CA ASP A 54 -5.88 -6.20 -14.80
C ASP A 54 -7.24 -5.49 -14.64
N ALA A 55 -8.31 -6.25 -14.35
CA ALA A 55 -9.63 -5.70 -14.07
C ALA A 55 -9.62 -4.86 -12.78
N GLY A 56 -9.01 -5.36 -11.71
CA GLY A 56 -8.84 -4.61 -10.46
C GLY A 56 -8.06 -3.32 -10.65
N VAL A 57 -6.96 -3.33 -11.42
CA VAL A 57 -6.20 -2.12 -11.76
C VAL A 57 -7.05 -1.10 -12.54
N LYS A 58 -7.90 -1.54 -13.47
CA LYS A 58 -8.83 -0.64 -14.18
C LYS A 58 -9.88 -0.05 -13.24
N ALA A 59 -10.40 -0.84 -12.30
CA ALA A 59 -11.35 -0.36 -11.31
C ALA A 59 -10.74 0.70 -10.38
N LEU A 60 -9.46 0.54 -10.00
CA LEU A 60 -8.73 1.54 -9.21
C LEU A 60 -8.62 2.92 -9.87
N ASP A 61 -8.63 3.00 -11.20
CA ASP A 61 -8.57 4.30 -11.89
C ASP A 61 -9.83 5.14 -11.71
N SER A 62 -10.96 4.48 -11.45
CA SER A 62 -12.24 5.15 -11.20
C SER A 62 -12.50 5.38 -9.72
N ALA A 63 -11.65 4.85 -8.84
CA ALA A 63 -11.81 4.95 -7.40
C ALA A 63 -11.30 6.30 -6.87
N ASP A 64 -12.14 6.98 -6.09
CA ASP A 64 -11.79 8.22 -5.39
C ASP A 64 -11.07 7.90 -4.07
N LEU A 65 -9.80 7.49 -4.18
CA LEU A 65 -8.94 7.11 -3.05
C LEU A 65 -7.65 7.94 -3.05
N ASP A 66 -7.14 8.25 -1.85
CA ASP A 66 -5.91 9.01 -1.70
C ASP A 66 -4.66 8.10 -1.77
N PHE A 67 -4.29 7.75 -2.99
CA PHE A 67 -3.11 6.92 -3.26
C PHE A 67 -1.78 7.60 -2.88
N SER A 68 -1.74 8.94 -2.81
CA SER A 68 -0.52 9.64 -2.41
C SER A 68 -0.26 9.46 -0.92
N ARG A 69 -1.32 9.47 -0.11
CA ARG A 69 -1.24 9.30 1.34
C ARG A 69 -1.06 7.85 1.77
N TYR A 70 -1.66 6.92 1.03
CA TYR A 70 -1.74 5.51 1.39
C TYR A 70 -1.00 4.58 0.41
N ALA A 71 0.04 5.09 -0.26
CA ALA A 71 0.84 4.31 -1.21
C ALA A 71 1.42 3.03 -0.56
N ASP A 72 1.98 3.14 0.64
CA ASP A 72 2.48 1.99 1.41
C ASP A 72 1.38 0.95 1.64
N THR A 73 0.22 1.41 2.11
CA THR A 73 -0.94 0.56 2.43
C THR A 73 -1.47 -0.17 1.19
N LEU A 74 -1.46 0.48 0.02
CA LEU A 74 -1.82 -0.15 -1.25
C LEU A 74 -0.91 -1.36 -1.51
N PHE A 75 0.40 -1.17 -1.43
CA PHE A 75 1.34 -2.24 -1.72
C PHE A 75 1.34 -3.30 -0.61
N GLU A 76 1.13 -2.95 0.66
CA GLU A 76 0.94 -3.94 1.73
C GLU A 76 -0.22 -4.88 1.41
N VAL A 77 -1.37 -4.34 0.96
CA VAL A 77 -2.53 -5.14 0.56
C VAL A 77 -2.21 -6.02 -0.65
N LEU A 78 -1.56 -5.49 -1.68
CA LEU A 78 -1.24 -6.26 -2.89
C LEU A 78 -0.19 -7.36 -2.64
N PHE A 79 0.76 -7.13 -1.74
CA PHE A 79 1.78 -8.13 -1.40
C PHE A 79 1.27 -9.16 -0.39
N ALA A 80 0.73 -8.72 0.75
CA ALA A 80 0.43 -9.59 1.90
C ALA A 80 -1.06 -9.88 2.08
N GLY A 81 -1.92 -9.28 1.25
CA GLY A 81 -3.37 -9.42 1.36
C GLY A 81 -4.01 -8.50 2.38
N GLY A 82 -3.23 -7.67 3.07
CA GLY A 82 -3.71 -6.79 4.13
C GLY A 82 -2.63 -5.83 4.64
N ARG A 83 -2.99 -5.02 5.63
CA ARG A 83 -2.07 -4.08 6.29
C ARG A 83 -1.02 -4.82 7.09
N LEU A 84 0.19 -4.29 7.12
CA LEU A 84 1.24 -4.79 7.98
C LEU A 84 1.25 -4.04 9.31
N ALA A 85 1.34 -4.79 10.39
CA ALA A 85 1.65 -4.30 11.72
C ALA A 85 3.16 -4.14 11.92
N THR A 86 3.54 -3.55 13.04
CA THR A 86 4.95 -3.42 13.45
C THR A 86 5.60 -4.81 13.51
N GLY A 87 6.67 -5.01 12.73
CA GLY A 87 7.37 -6.30 12.64
C GLY A 87 7.02 -7.16 11.43
N GLY A 88 6.17 -6.68 10.51
CA GLY A 88 5.92 -7.33 9.23
C GLY A 88 4.84 -8.43 9.24
N ASN A 89 4.18 -8.65 10.38
CA ASN A 89 2.99 -9.49 10.46
C ASN A 89 1.75 -8.73 9.97
N LEU A 90 0.72 -9.45 9.53
CA LEU A 90 -0.57 -8.85 9.21
C LEU A 90 -1.23 -8.26 10.45
N ALA A 91 -1.88 -7.12 10.28
CA ALA A 91 -2.62 -6.47 11.36
C ALA A 91 -3.86 -7.30 11.77
N ASP A 92 -4.09 -7.44 13.07
CA ASP A 92 -5.17 -8.26 13.64
C ASP A 92 -6.55 -7.59 13.53
N ASP A 93 -6.59 -6.28 13.31
CA ASP A 93 -7.82 -5.47 13.26
C ASP A 93 -8.51 -5.50 11.89
N GLN A 94 -7.96 -6.24 10.92
CA GLN A 94 -8.48 -6.29 9.56
C GLN A 94 -9.46 -7.44 9.37
N LYS A 95 -10.72 -7.10 9.05
CA LYS A 95 -11.82 -8.07 8.93
C LYS A 95 -11.71 -8.94 7.68
N GLU A 96 -11.33 -8.34 6.57
CA GLU A 96 -11.22 -9.01 5.28
C GLU A 96 -9.82 -8.85 4.71
N ARG A 97 -9.39 -9.86 3.94
CA ARG A 97 -8.07 -9.93 3.33
C ARG A 97 -8.21 -10.28 1.87
N LEU A 98 -7.37 -9.67 1.04
CA LEU A 98 -7.31 -9.98 -0.37
C LEU A 98 -6.72 -11.39 -0.55
N ALA A 99 -7.53 -12.33 -1.03
CA ALA A 99 -7.10 -13.72 -1.23
C ALA A 99 -6.01 -13.84 -2.32
N THR A 100 -6.08 -13.01 -3.36
CA THR A 100 -5.13 -13.00 -4.47
C THR A 100 -4.05 -11.95 -4.25
N ASN A 101 -3.00 -12.34 -3.52
CA ASN A 101 -1.85 -11.48 -3.20
C ASN A 101 -0.51 -12.20 -3.49
N VAL A 102 0.60 -11.45 -3.52
CA VAL A 102 1.93 -11.98 -3.88
C VAL A 102 2.40 -13.07 -2.90
N LEU A 103 2.22 -12.89 -1.60
CA LEU A 103 2.69 -13.84 -0.58
C LEU A 103 1.84 -15.12 -0.50
N ALA A 104 0.64 -15.11 -1.10
CA ALA A 104 -0.23 -16.27 -1.21
C ALA A 104 0.01 -17.08 -2.51
N CYS A 105 0.78 -16.56 -3.47
CA CYS A 105 1.07 -17.25 -4.73
C CYS A 105 2.26 -18.21 -4.62
N GLU A 106 2.34 -19.16 -5.56
CA GLU A 106 3.45 -20.12 -5.62
C GLU A 106 4.81 -19.39 -5.84
N PRO A 107 5.92 -19.86 -5.23
CA PRO A 107 7.23 -19.21 -5.30
C PRO A 107 7.94 -19.52 -6.62
N ASN A 108 7.27 -19.27 -7.75
CA ASN A 108 7.82 -19.43 -9.08
C ASN A 108 7.61 -18.15 -9.93
N PRO A 109 8.50 -17.88 -10.91
CA PRO A 109 8.42 -16.65 -11.70
C PRO A 109 7.10 -16.47 -12.45
N ASP A 110 6.49 -17.55 -12.93
CA ASP A 110 5.26 -17.49 -13.73
C ASP A 110 4.05 -17.08 -12.90
N ALA A 111 3.98 -17.50 -11.64
CA ALA A 111 2.94 -17.11 -10.69
C ALA A 111 3.10 -15.66 -10.21
N ILE A 112 4.34 -15.17 -10.11
CA ILE A 112 4.65 -13.81 -9.67
C ILE A 112 4.50 -12.78 -10.80
N ALA A 113 4.75 -13.18 -12.05
CA ALA A 113 4.76 -12.28 -13.21
C ALA A 113 3.49 -11.41 -13.38
N PRO A 114 2.25 -11.93 -13.17
CA PRO A 114 1.03 -11.11 -13.20
C PRO A 114 1.05 -9.93 -12.21
N PHE A 115 1.54 -10.14 -10.98
CA PHE A 115 1.63 -9.08 -9.98
C PHE A 115 2.67 -8.03 -10.36
N VAL A 116 3.80 -8.45 -10.94
CA VAL A 116 4.81 -7.51 -11.45
C VAL A 116 4.22 -6.62 -12.56
N LYS A 117 3.39 -7.17 -13.46
CA LYS A 117 2.68 -6.38 -14.47
C LYS A 117 1.73 -5.36 -13.83
N VAL A 118 1.00 -5.75 -12.78
CA VAL A 118 0.15 -4.83 -12.00
C VAL A 118 0.97 -3.68 -11.44
N PHE A 119 2.10 -3.95 -10.79
CA PHE A 119 2.95 -2.91 -10.22
C PHE A 119 3.51 -1.96 -11.27
N GLN A 120 3.97 -2.50 -12.41
CA GLN A 120 4.43 -1.69 -13.53
C GLN A 120 3.29 -0.83 -14.11
N SER A 121 2.07 -1.37 -14.21
CA SER A 121 0.89 -0.65 -14.68
C SER A 121 0.52 0.50 -13.72
N LEU A 122 0.48 0.23 -12.41
CA LEU A 122 0.20 1.22 -11.38
C LEU A 122 1.24 2.34 -11.37
N ILE A 123 2.53 2.00 -11.40
CA ILE A 123 3.63 2.99 -11.42
C ILE A 123 3.61 3.81 -12.71
N ARG A 124 3.34 3.19 -13.86
CA ARG A 124 3.26 3.92 -15.14
C ARG A 124 2.12 4.95 -15.12
N ARG A 125 0.97 4.60 -14.53
CA ARG A 125 -0.19 5.51 -14.42
C ARG A 125 -0.01 6.55 -13.32
N ARG A 126 0.68 6.20 -12.23
CA ARG A 126 0.87 7.02 -11.02
C ARG A 126 2.34 6.95 -10.57
N PRO A 127 3.27 7.70 -11.21
CA PRO A 127 4.71 7.59 -10.96
C PRO A 127 5.13 7.87 -9.51
N PHE A 128 4.33 8.63 -8.76
CA PHE A 128 4.59 8.90 -7.35
C PHE A 128 4.47 7.65 -6.45
N LEU A 129 3.84 6.57 -6.94
CA LEU A 129 3.70 5.30 -6.20
C LEU A 129 5.03 4.54 -6.05
N VAL A 130 6.06 4.85 -6.84
CA VAL A 130 7.37 4.20 -6.76
C VAL A 130 7.92 4.25 -5.33
N LYS A 131 7.76 5.39 -4.64
CA LYS A 131 8.25 5.54 -3.26
C LYS A 131 7.49 4.66 -2.26
N GLY A 132 6.19 4.47 -2.46
CA GLY A 132 5.40 3.56 -1.63
C GLY A 132 5.79 2.09 -1.87
N LEU A 133 6.04 1.71 -3.12
CA LEU A 133 6.51 0.36 -3.44
C LEU A 133 7.88 0.09 -2.80
N GLU A 134 8.84 1.01 -2.95
CA GLU A 134 10.16 0.93 -2.32
C GLU A 134 10.05 0.81 -0.80
N ALA A 135 9.22 1.63 -0.16
CA ALA A 135 9.01 1.60 1.28
C ALA A 135 8.46 0.24 1.75
N THR A 136 7.45 -0.28 1.07
CA THR A 136 6.85 -1.58 1.40
C THR A 136 7.81 -2.74 1.17
N LEU A 137 8.58 -2.74 0.07
CA LEU A 137 9.63 -3.74 -0.16
C LEU A 137 10.72 -3.69 0.91
N ASN A 138 11.15 -2.50 1.33
CA ASN A 138 12.10 -2.34 2.42
C ASN A 138 11.55 -2.90 3.74
N LYS A 139 10.25 -2.71 4.04
CA LYS A 139 9.61 -3.35 5.20
C LYS A 139 9.71 -4.87 5.11
N PHE A 140 9.43 -5.45 3.94
CA PHE A 140 9.58 -6.89 3.75
C PHE A 140 11.03 -7.36 3.89
N ILE A 141 12.01 -6.67 3.29
CA ILE A 141 13.44 -7.02 3.38
C ILE A 141 13.97 -6.89 4.81
N LEU A 142 13.59 -5.85 5.54
CA LEU A 142 13.97 -5.71 6.94
C LEU A 142 13.26 -6.74 7.82
N SER A 143 12.01 -7.10 7.50
CA SER A 143 11.36 -8.25 8.11
C SER A 143 12.04 -9.57 7.70
N LEU A 144 12.83 -9.57 6.61
CA LEU A 144 13.55 -10.75 6.16
C LEU A 144 14.81 -11.06 6.99
N GLU A 145 15.34 -10.09 7.74
CA GLU A 145 16.43 -10.32 8.70
C GLU A 145 16.00 -11.20 9.89
N PHE A 146 14.71 -11.53 10.00
CA PHE A 146 14.19 -12.56 10.90
C PHE A 146 14.23 -13.99 10.30
N TYR A 147 14.62 -14.20 9.03
CA TYR A 147 14.62 -15.53 8.38
C TYR A 147 15.96 -16.29 8.46
N THR A 148 15.83 -17.62 8.39
CA THR A 148 16.91 -18.60 8.45
C THR A 148 17.72 -18.69 7.14
N GLU A 149 18.84 -19.40 7.19
CA GLU A 149 19.86 -19.50 6.12
C GLU A 149 19.31 -19.93 4.75
N GLU A 150 18.24 -20.70 4.71
CA GLU A 150 17.58 -21.13 3.46
C GLU A 150 16.78 -20.00 2.78
N GLY A 151 16.17 -19.11 3.57
CA GLY A 151 15.45 -17.94 3.04
C GLY A 151 16.40 -16.95 2.37
N ARG A 152 17.59 -16.77 2.95
CA ARG A 152 18.66 -15.92 2.37
C ARG A 152 19.20 -16.46 1.05
N LYS A 153 19.36 -17.79 0.92
CA LYS A 153 19.86 -18.43 -0.31
C LYS A 153 18.92 -18.27 -1.51
N LYS A 154 17.60 -18.33 -1.28
CA LYS A 154 16.60 -18.18 -2.35
C LYS A 154 16.47 -16.74 -2.85
N ILE A 155 16.66 -15.76 -1.96
CA ILE A 155 16.68 -14.34 -2.32
C ILE A 155 17.95 -14.00 -3.12
N ALA A 156 19.12 -14.48 -2.68
CA ALA A 156 20.38 -14.26 -3.38
C ALA A 156 20.41 -14.83 -4.82
N THR A 157 19.71 -15.95 -5.06
CA THR A 157 19.61 -16.52 -6.42
C THR A 157 18.64 -15.78 -7.34
N SER A 158 17.76 -14.95 -6.79
CA SER A 158 16.82 -14.13 -7.57
C SER A 158 17.41 -12.81 -8.07
N GLU A 159 18.53 -12.35 -7.51
CA GLU A 159 19.25 -11.14 -7.96
C GLU A 159 20.32 -11.42 -9.04
N ASP A 160 20.77 -12.67 -9.24
CA ASP A 160 21.91 -13.02 -10.10
C ASP A 160 21.57 -13.18 -11.61
N LYS A 161 20.54 -12.47 -12.12
CA LYS A 161 20.27 -12.35 -13.57
C LYS A 161 20.66 -10.98 -14.12
N GLY A 162 21.78 -10.44 -13.64
CA GLY A 162 22.33 -9.14 -14.07
C GLY A 162 23.80 -9.15 -14.49
N ALA A 163 24.52 -10.27 -14.46
CA ALA A 163 25.94 -10.32 -14.82
C ALA A 163 26.23 -11.46 -15.81
N GLY A 164 25.87 -11.24 -17.07
CA GLY A 164 26.18 -12.19 -18.13
C GLY A 164 26.17 -11.54 -19.52
N ALA A 165 27.01 -10.51 -19.72
CA ALA A 165 27.46 -10.09 -21.05
C ALA A 165 28.59 -9.05 -20.94
N ASP A 166 29.84 -9.49 -20.86
CA ASP A 166 30.82 -8.97 -21.81
C ASP A 166 31.72 -10.11 -22.28
N VAL A 167 31.92 -10.15 -23.58
CA VAL A 167 32.50 -11.23 -24.38
C VAL A 167 33.94 -10.84 -24.70
N ALA A 168 34.91 -11.65 -24.27
CA ALA A 168 36.17 -12.00 -24.95
C ALA A 168 37.10 -12.76 -24.01
#